data_AF-A0A6B8KBQ2-F1
#
_entry.id   AF-A0A6B8KBQ2-F1
#
_cell.length_a   1.000
_cell.length_b   1.000
_cell.length_c   1.000
_cell.angle_alpha   90.00
_cell.angle_beta   90.00
_cell.angle_gamma   90.00
#
_symmetry.space_group_name_H-M   'P 1'
#
loop_
_entity.id
_entity.type
_entity.pdbx_description
1 polymer ?
#
loop_
_entity_poly.entity_id
_entity_poly.type
_entity_poly.pdbx_seq_one_letter_code
_entity_poly.pdbx_strand_id
1 'polypeptide(L)'
;MTKVNGRLYSAQPGMVIVAPDFDGDSLEAAGWIKVATGGAGTSAQRPRNPPAGAMFHDQTLARNIVHDGKHWRDPATGALV
;
A
#
# COMPACT_ATOMS: atom_id res chain seq x y z
N MET A 1 5.52 17.20 -8.86
CA MET A 1 6.18 16.98 -7.55
C MET A 1 5.31 17.64 -6.49
N THR A 2 5.01 16.94 -5.41
CA THR A 2 4.06 17.39 -4.37
C THR A 2 4.79 17.48 -3.03
N LYS A 3 4.64 18.60 -2.30
CA LYS A 3 5.23 18.76 -0.96
C LYS A 3 4.16 18.57 0.10
N VAL A 4 4.36 17.65 1.04
CA VAL A 4 3.46 17.36 2.16
C VAL A 4 4.31 17.23 3.43
N ASN A 5 3.94 17.92 4.50
CA ASN A 5 4.63 17.88 5.81
C ASN A 5 6.17 17.99 5.72
N GLY A 6 6.67 18.83 4.81
CA GLY A 6 8.11 19.04 4.59
C GLY A 6 8.79 18.01 3.69
N ARG A 7 8.13 16.90 3.35
CA ARG A 7 8.63 15.88 2.42
C ARG A 7 8.20 16.18 0.98
N LEU A 8 9.07 15.84 0.03
CA LEU A 8 8.81 15.97 -1.40
C LEU A 8 8.53 14.59 -2.00
N TYR A 9 7.43 14.50 -2.74
CA TYR A 9 6.95 13.30 -3.40
C TYR A 9 6.91 13.48 -4.91
N SER A 10 7.40 12.48 -5.63
CA SER A 10 7.36 12.41 -7.10
C SER A 10 7.34 10.96 -7.57
N ALA A 11 6.55 10.68 -8.59
CA ALA A 11 6.48 9.39 -9.25
C ALA A 11 6.10 9.61 -10.72
N GLN A 12 6.43 8.65 -11.58
CA GLN A 12 5.79 8.58 -12.89
C GLN A 12 4.31 8.19 -12.70
N PRO A 13 3.39 8.68 -13.56
CA PRO A 13 2.00 8.23 -13.52
C PRO A 13 1.89 6.71 -13.56
N GLY A 14 1.09 6.14 -12.66
CA GLY A 14 0.92 4.69 -12.52
C GLY A 14 1.92 3.98 -11.61
N MET A 15 2.97 4.66 -11.14
CA MET A 15 3.92 4.08 -10.19
C MET A 15 3.48 4.29 -8.74
N VAL A 16 3.61 3.25 -7.93
CA VAL A 16 3.33 3.30 -6.48
C VAL A 16 4.54 3.86 -5.74
N ILE A 17 4.27 4.73 -4.77
CA ILE A 17 5.27 5.21 -3.80
C ILE A 17 4.80 4.89 -2.39
N VAL A 18 5.74 4.73 -1.47
CA VAL A 18 5.44 4.57 -0.05
C VAL A 18 5.55 5.94 0.61
N ALA A 19 4.49 6.31 1.33
CA ALA A 19 4.44 7.49 2.15
C ALA A 19 4.04 7.08 3.59
N PRO A 20 4.46 7.83 4.62
CA PRO A 20 3.91 7.66 5.96
C PRO A 20 2.40 7.92 5.96
N ASP A 21 1.65 7.18 6.78
CA ASP A 21 0.18 7.27 6.83
C ASP A 21 -0.33 8.70 7.10
N PHE A 22 0.38 9.47 7.94
CA PHE A 22 0.01 10.85 8.28
C PHE A 22 0.20 11.84 7.11
N ASP A 23 0.92 11.47 6.06
CA ASP A 23 1.01 12.24 4.82
C ASP A 23 -0.07 11.82 3.81
N GLY A 24 -0.73 10.67 4.02
CA GLY A 24 -1.63 10.04 3.07
C GLY A 24 -2.81 10.91 2.66
N ASP A 25 -3.53 11.48 3.61
CA ASP A 25 -4.73 12.28 3.32
C ASP A 25 -4.38 13.59 2.60
N SER A 26 -3.22 14.18 2.95
CA SER A 26 -2.71 15.37 2.26
C SER A 26 -2.24 15.05 0.84
N LEU A 27 -1.70 13.86 0.60
CA LEU A 27 -1.35 13.39 -0.73
C LEU A 27 -2.61 13.14 -1.57
N GLU A 28 -3.65 12.51 -1.00
CA GLU A 28 -4.93 12.33 -1.69
C GLU A 28 -5.58 13.66 -2.05
N ALA A 29 -5.57 14.64 -1.14
CA ALA A 29 -6.04 16.00 -1.42
C ALA A 29 -5.23 16.69 -2.55
N ALA A 30 -3.98 16.28 -2.75
CA ALA A 30 -3.13 16.75 -3.84
C ALA A 30 -3.25 15.92 -5.14
N GLY A 31 -4.25 15.03 -5.23
CA GLY A 31 -4.57 14.25 -6.43
C GLY A 31 -3.88 12.89 -6.55
N TRP A 32 -3.19 12.44 -5.49
CA TRP A 32 -2.67 11.08 -5.42
C TRP A 32 -3.79 10.09 -5.05
N ILE A 33 -3.57 8.80 -5.31
CA ILE A 33 -4.52 7.74 -4.98
C ILE A 33 -3.90 6.83 -3.92
N LYS A 34 -4.60 6.61 -2.80
CA LYS A 34 -4.18 5.65 -1.78
C LYS A 34 -4.50 4.23 -2.25
N VAL A 35 -3.45 3.48 -2.58
CA VAL A 35 -3.59 2.12 -3.16
C VAL A 35 -3.55 1.00 -2.12
N ALA A 36 -3.09 1.26 -0.90
CA ALA A 36 -3.04 0.29 0.20
C ALA A 36 -3.20 1.02 1.53
N THR A 37 -4.15 0.58 2.36
CA THR A 37 -4.47 1.21 3.65
C THR A 37 -3.90 0.45 4.84
N GLY A 38 -3.50 -0.81 4.66
CA GLY A 38 -2.85 -1.64 5.68
C GLY A 38 -1.33 -1.56 5.67
N GLY A 39 -0.76 -0.62 4.91
CA GLY A 39 0.68 -0.37 4.80
C GLY A 39 1.33 -0.91 3.53
N ALA A 40 2.66 -0.78 3.47
CA ALA A 40 3.50 -1.22 2.36
C ALA A 40 4.87 -1.68 2.86
N GLY A 41 5.50 -2.61 2.14
CA GLY A 41 6.83 -3.13 2.48
C GLY A 41 7.15 -4.45 1.79
N THR A 42 8.26 -5.08 2.14
CA THR A 42 8.65 -6.42 1.64
C THR A 42 7.74 -7.53 2.19
N SER A 43 7.77 -8.72 1.59
CA SER A 43 6.98 -9.87 2.10
C SER A 43 7.26 -10.22 3.56
N ALA A 44 8.48 -9.97 4.05
CA ALA A 44 8.85 -10.19 5.46
C ALA A 44 8.21 -9.16 6.42
N GLN A 45 7.78 -8.01 5.91
CA GLN A 45 7.16 -6.92 6.68
C GLN A 45 5.64 -6.96 6.66
N ARG A 46 5.03 -7.94 5.98
CA ARG A 46 3.57 -8.16 6.01
C ARG A 46 3.11 -8.25 7.47
N PRO A 47 2.07 -7.51 7.88
CA PRO A 47 1.48 -7.67 9.20
C PRO A 47 1.10 -9.14 9.47
N ARG A 48 1.39 -9.61 10.69
CA ARG A 48 1.10 -11.00 11.09
C ARG A 48 -0.36 -11.23 11.46
N ASN A 49 -1.00 -10.24 12.08
CA ASN A 49 -2.38 -10.30 12.54
C ASN A 49 -3.25 -9.14 11.98
N PRO A 50 -3.32 -8.94 10.65
CA PRO A 50 -4.19 -7.93 10.07
C PRO A 50 -5.67 -8.38 10.08
N PRO A 51 -6.63 -7.44 10.14
CA PRO A 51 -8.04 -7.78 9.97
C PRO A 51 -8.32 -8.32 8.56
N ALA A 52 -9.39 -9.11 8.41
CA ALA A 52 -9.86 -9.51 7.08
C ALA A 52 -10.19 -8.26 6.24
N GLY A 53 -9.83 -8.29 4.95
CA GLY A 53 -9.96 -7.15 4.04
C GLY A 53 -8.82 -6.14 4.11
N ALA A 54 -7.86 -6.28 5.04
CA ALA A 54 -6.68 -5.42 5.06
C ALA A 54 -5.89 -5.57 3.75
N MET A 55 -5.55 -4.44 3.14
CA MET A 55 -4.76 -4.39 1.90
C MET A 55 -3.34 -3.91 2.19
N PHE A 56 -2.35 -4.66 1.72
CA PHE A 56 -0.93 -4.34 1.86
C PHE A 56 -0.28 -4.28 0.48
N HIS A 57 0.57 -3.29 0.24
CA HIS A 57 1.38 -3.26 -0.97
C HIS A 57 2.70 -4.02 -0.73
N ASP A 58 2.78 -5.23 -1.27
CA ASP A 58 3.98 -6.07 -1.18
C ASP A 58 4.98 -5.69 -2.27
N GLN A 59 6.10 -5.10 -1.86
CA GLN A 59 7.18 -4.64 -2.72
C GLN A 59 8.00 -5.78 -3.32
N THR A 60 8.04 -6.94 -2.67
CA THR A 60 8.72 -8.14 -3.20
C THR A 60 7.92 -8.74 -4.35
N LEU A 61 6.59 -8.73 -4.26
CA LEU A 61 5.68 -9.19 -5.32
C LEU A 61 5.25 -8.09 -6.31
N ALA A 62 5.65 -6.84 -6.03
CA ALA A 62 5.28 -5.62 -6.74
C ALA A 62 3.76 -5.49 -6.96
N ARG A 63 2.94 -5.85 -5.96
CA ARG A 63 1.47 -5.83 -6.07
C ARG A 63 0.77 -5.64 -4.75
N ASN A 64 -0.50 -5.26 -4.82
CA ASN A 64 -1.40 -5.26 -3.68
C ASN A 64 -1.87 -6.67 -3.37
N ILE A 65 -1.89 -7.01 -2.10
CA ILE A 65 -2.40 -8.26 -1.55
C ILE A 65 -3.45 -7.96 -0.49
N VAL A 66 -4.44 -8.85 -0.33
CA VAL A 66 -5.54 -8.68 0.63
C VAL A 66 -5.56 -9.84 1.60
N HIS A 67 -5.70 -9.55 2.89
CA HIS A 67 -5.82 -10.59 3.91
C HIS A 67 -7.24 -11.15 3.96
N ASP A 68 -7.42 -12.46 3.83
CA ASP A 68 -8.73 -13.13 3.85
C ASP A 68 -9.25 -13.42 5.27
N GLY A 69 -8.50 -13.03 6.29
CA GLY A 69 -8.74 -13.38 7.70
C GLY A 69 -7.84 -14.51 8.23
N LYS A 70 -7.10 -15.20 7.35
CA LYS A 70 -6.16 -16.26 7.70
C LYS A 70 -4.83 -16.19 6.94
N HIS A 71 -4.87 -15.81 5.67
CA HIS A 71 -3.73 -15.73 4.79
C HIS A 71 -3.80 -14.49 3.91
N TRP A 72 -2.65 -14.12 3.36
CA TRP A 72 -2.57 -13.14 2.30
C TRP A 72 -2.95 -13.77 0.95
N ARG A 73 -3.74 -13.04 0.16
CA ARG A 73 -4.18 -13.45 -1.17
C ARG A 73 -3.92 -12.40 -2.23
N ASP A 74 -3.68 -12.88 -3.44
CA ASP A 74 -3.74 -12.05 -4.64
C ASP A 74 -5.22 -11.69 -4.92
N PRO A 75 -5.58 -10.40 -5.00
CA PRO A 75 -6.97 -9.97 -5.15
C PRO A 75 -7.54 -10.23 -6.55
N ALA A 76 -6.71 -10.43 -7.56
CA ALA A 76 -7.16 -10.70 -8.93
C ALA A 76 -7.47 -12.18 -9.15
N THR A 77 -6.76 -13.08 -8.47
CA THR A 77 -6.87 -14.53 -8.67
C THR A 77 -7.41 -15.31 -7.48
N GLY A 78 -7.37 -14.73 -6.28
CA GLY A 78 -7.68 -15.43 -5.03
C GLY A 78 -6.61 -16.44 -4.58
N ALA A 79 -5.49 -16.54 -5.29
CA ALA A 79 -4.39 -17.43 -4.93
C ALA A 79 -3.68 -16.97 -3.65
N LEU A 80 -3.09 -17.91 -2.92
CA LEU A 80 -2.19 -17.62 -1.79
C LEU A 80 -0.89 -16.98 -2.28
N VAL A 81 -0.33 -16.07 -1.48
CA VAL A 81 0.88 -15.28 -1.75
C VAL A 81 1.83 -15.21 -0.57
#